data_AF-A0A7C6GIR6-F1
#
_entry.id   AF-A0A7C6GIR6-F1
#
_cell.length_a   1.000
_cell.length_b   1.000
_cell.length_c   1.000
_cell.angle_alpha   90.00
_cell.angle_beta   90.00
_cell.angle_gamma   90.00
#
_symmetry.space_group_name_H-M   'P 1'
#
loop_
_entity.id
_entity.type
_entity.pdbx_description
1 polymer ?
#
loop_
_entity_poly.entity_id
_entity_poly.type
_entity_poly.pdbx_seq_one_letter_code
_entity_poly.pdbx_strand_id
1 'polypeptide(L)' 'MKYDVVVVGSGLFGLTIARQCAEEKGMRVALLERRNHIGGNAYSEAEETTGIEVHRYGAHLFHTSNERVWEYVNR' A
#
# COMPACT_ATOMS: atom_id res chain seq x y z
N MET A 1 -3.58 -23.70 -0.31
CA MET A 1 -2.76 -22.93 0.66
C MET A 1 -3.64 -22.52 1.82
N LYS A 2 -3.12 -22.48 3.05
CA LYS A 2 -3.85 -21.99 4.23
C LYS A 2 -3.32 -20.60 4.58
N TYR A 3 -4.20 -19.61 4.67
CA TYR A 3 -3.90 -18.25 5.11
C TYR A 3 -4.48 -18.03 6.49
N ASP A 4 -3.80 -17.23 7.30
CA ASP A 4 -4.22 -16.91 8.67
C ASP A 4 -5.05 -15.60 8.70
N VAL A 5 -4.82 -14.69 7.73
CA VAL A 5 -5.59 -13.45 7.53
C VAL A 5 -5.85 -13.23 6.05
N VAL A 6 -7.04 -12.73 5.71
CA VAL A 6 -7.36 -12.19 4.38
C VAL A 6 -7.60 -10.69 4.51
N VAL A 7 -6.88 -9.90 3.72
CA VAL A 7 -7.05 -8.45 3.60
C VAL A 7 -7.61 -8.16 2.21
N VAL A 8 -8.73 -7.43 2.14
CA VAL A 8 -9.37 -7.04 0.88
C VAL A 8 -9.13 -5.56 0.63
N GLY A 9 -8.46 -5.25 -0.49
CA GLY A 9 -8.00 -3.92 -0.86
C GLY A 9 -6.54 -3.69 -0.49
N SER A 10 -5.75 -3.25 -1.47
CA SER A 10 -4.31 -3.00 -1.36
C SER A 10 -3.95 -1.51 -1.24
N GLY A 11 -4.88 -0.69 -0.75
CA GLY A 11 -4.59 0.69 -0.33
C GLY A 11 -3.68 0.72 0.90
N LEU A 12 -3.20 1.92 1.28
CA LEU A 12 -2.29 2.11 2.42
C LEU A 12 -2.76 1.40 3.69
N PHE A 13 -4.05 1.49 4.03
CA PHE A 13 -4.60 0.79 5.20
C PHE A 13 -4.43 -0.73 5.12
N GLY A 14 -4.82 -1.34 4.00
CA GLY A 14 -4.71 -2.78 3.80
C GLY A 14 -3.26 -3.26 3.80
N LEU A 15 -2.37 -2.51 3.14
CA LEU A 15 -0.93 -2.78 3.12
C LEU A 15 -0.31 -2.70 4.51
N THR A 16 -0.65 -1.67 5.30
CA THR A 16 -0.16 -1.54 6.68
C THR A 16 -0.59 -2.73 7.53
N ILE A 17 -1.88 -3.11 7.49
CA ILE A 17 -2.36 -4.27 8.26
C ILE A 17 -1.70 -5.57 7.79
N ALA A 18 -1.61 -5.79 6.47
CA ALA A 18 -0.99 -6.98 5.91
C ALA A 18 0.48 -7.10 6.34
N ARG A 19 1.26 -6.01 6.26
CA ARG A 19 2.65 -5.98 6.71
C ARG A 19 2.77 -6.25 8.21
N GLN A 20 1.95 -5.60 9.04
CA GLN A 20 1.98 -5.81 10.49
C GLN A 20 1.65 -7.27 10.87
N CYS A 21 0.65 -7.89 10.23
CA CYS A 21 0.33 -9.30 10.46
C CYS A 21 1.47 -10.23 10.00
N ALA A 22 2.09 -9.95 8.87
CA ALA A 22 3.18 -10.77 8.34
C ALA A 22 4.47 -10.64 9.16
N GLU A 23 4.95 -9.42 9.38
CA GLU A 23 6.25 -9.14 10.01
C GLU A 23 6.21 -9.31 11.54
N GLU A 24 5.21 -8.73 12.20
CA GLU A 24 5.18 -8.68 13.67
C GLU A 24 4.54 -9.93 14.30
N LYS A 25 3.76 -10.69 13.52
CA LYS A 25 3.01 -11.87 14.00
C LYS A 25 3.34 -13.16 13.24
N GLY A 26 4.15 -13.11 12.18
CA GLY A 26 4.51 -14.29 11.39
C GLY A 26 3.32 -14.95 10.68
N MET A 27 2.23 -14.22 10.45
CA MET A 27 1.00 -14.75 9.85
C MET A 27 1.10 -14.79 8.33
N ARG A 28 0.53 -15.83 7.70
CA ARG A 28 0.39 -15.87 6.24
C ARG A 28 -0.83 -15.06 5.83
N VAL A 29 -0.60 -13.95 5.12
CA VAL A 29 -1.65 -13.03 4.67
C VAL A 29 -1.99 -13.25 3.21
N ALA A 30 -3.27 -13.41 2.88
CA ALA A 30 -3.77 -13.24 1.52
C ALA A 30 -4.23 -11.79 1.33
N LEU A 31 -3.58 -11.04 0.46
CA LEU A 31 -4.00 -9.70 0.06
C LEU A 31 -4.73 -9.78 -1.28
N LEU A 32 -6.00 -9.40 -1.31
CA LEU A 32 -6.84 -9.44 -2.50
C LEU A 32 -7.09 -8.02 -3.00
N GLU A 33 -6.71 -7.74 -4.23
CA GLU A 33 -6.97 -6.47 -4.91
C GLU A 33 -7.83 -6.71 -6.14
N ARG A 34 -8.87 -5.91 -6.32
CA ARG A 34 -9.78 -6.00 -7.48
C ARG A 34 -9.24 -5.26 -8.70
N ARG A 35 -8.36 -4.28 -8.48
CA ARG A 35 -7.69 -3.49 -9.52
C ARG A 35 -6.48 -4.25 -10.06
N ASN A 36 -5.95 -3.79 -11.18
CA ASN A 36 -4.77 -4.37 -11.81
C ASN A 36 -3.44 -3.84 -11.24
N HIS A 37 -3.50 -3.09 -10.14
CA HIS A 37 -2.34 -2.49 -9.50
C HIS A 37 -2.59 -2.35 -7.99
N ILE A 38 -1.51 -2.22 -7.23
CA ILE A 38 -1.56 -2.00 -5.78
C ILE A 38 -1.74 -0.52 -5.41
N GLY A 39 -1.86 -0.19 -4.13
CA GLY A 39 -1.81 1.18 -3.60
C GLY A 39 -3.15 1.92 -3.57
N GLY A 40 -4.22 1.33 -4.12
CA GLY A 40 -5.52 1.99 -4.18
C GLY A 40 -5.44 3.29 -4.97
N ASN A 41 -5.93 4.39 -4.42
CA ASN A 41 -5.85 5.70 -5.10
C ASN A 41 -4.45 6.33 -5.04
N ALA A 42 -3.59 5.89 -4.12
CA ALA A 42 -2.22 6.39 -4.00
C ALA A 42 -1.27 5.82 -5.07
N TYR A 43 -1.78 4.98 -5.97
CA TYR A 43 -1.01 4.44 -7.09
C TYR A 43 -0.57 5.53 -8.06
N SER A 44 0.71 5.49 -8.42
CA SER A 44 1.31 6.26 -9.49
C SER A 44 1.90 5.32 -10.56
N GLU A 45 2.01 5.82 -11.78
CA GLU A 45 2.64 5.13 -12.90
C GLU A 45 3.42 6.12 -13.75
N ALA A 46 4.48 5.67 -14.42
CA ALA A 46 5.17 6.50 -15.41
C ALA A 46 4.27 6.66 -16.63
N GLU A 47 4.04 7.89 -17.07
CA GLU A 47 3.34 8.17 -18.32
C GLU A 47 4.20 7.68 -19.50
N GLU A 48 3.59 6.97 -20.45
CA GLU A 48 4.30 6.20 -21.48
C GLU A 48 5.18 7.05 -22.40
N THR A 49 4.78 8.29 -22.69
CA THR A 49 5.46 9.17 -23.65
C THR A 49 6.62 9.94 -23.02
N THR A 50 6.42 10.43 -21.81
CA THR A 50 7.31 11.39 -21.14
C THR A 50 8.13 10.75 -20.03
N GLY A 51 7.70 9.61 -19.50
CA GLY A 51 8.30 8.97 -18.32
C GLY A 51 8.03 9.72 -17.01
N ILE A 52 7.22 10.78 -17.01
CA ILE A 52 6.85 11.51 -15.80
C ILE A 52 5.95 10.63 -14.94
N GLU A 53 6.23 10.59 -13.63
CA GLU A 53 5.37 9.92 -12.67
C GLU A 53 4.02 10.66 -12.54
N VAL A 54 2.92 9.96 -12.82
CA VAL A 54 1.56 10.48 -12.76
C VAL A 54 0.76 9.71 -11.71
N HIS A 55 0.08 10.45 -10.84
CA HIS A 55 -0.87 9.88 -9.90
C HIS A 55 -2.20 9.66 -10.61
N ARG A 56 -2.52 8.40 -10.94
CA ARG A 56 -3.68 8.04 -11.77
C ARG A 56 -5.03 8.51 -11.21
N TYR A 57 -5.10 8.69 -9.89
CA TYR A 57 -6.34 9.02 -9.16
C TYR A 57 -6.28 10.37 -8.43
N GLY A 58 -5.48 11.31 -8.94
CA GLY A 58 -5.30 12.65 -8.36
C GLY A 58 -4.05 12.76 -7.50
N ALA A 59 -3.57 14.00 -7.30
CA ALA A 59 -2.34 14.27 -6.57
C ALA A 59 -2.42 13.77 -5.11
N HIS A 60 -1.34 13.13 -4.65
CA HIS A 60 -1.19 12.67 -3.28
C HIS A 60 0.08 13.29 -2.71
N LEU A 61 -0.07 14.10 -1.66
CA LEU A 61 1.05 14.74 -0.97
C LEU A 61 1.13 14.14 0.42
N PHE A 62 2.22 13.46 0.73
CA PHE A 62 2.41 12.89 2.05
C PHE A 62 2.79 14.00 3.04
N HIS A 63 2.02 14.13 4.12
CA HIS A 63 2.33 15.00 5.24
C HIS A 63 1.81 14.37 6.53
N THR A 64 2.59 14.46 7.60
CA THR A 64 2.17 13.98 8.92
C THR A 64 2.99 14.68 10.00
N SER A 65 2.38 14.91 11.16
CA SER A 65 3.09 15.31 12.39
C SER A 65 3.22 14.13 13.36
N ASN A 66 2.82 12.93 12.95
CA ASN A 66 2.92 11.73 13.74
C ASN A 66 4.27 11.05 13.48
N GLU A 67 5.18 11.17 14.44
CA GLU A 67 6.53 10.61 14.38
C GLU A 67 6.53 9.11 14.13
N ARG A 68 5.67 8.34 14.82
CA ARG A 68 5.54 6.89 14.61
C ARG A 68 5.15 6.55 13.16
N VAL A 69 4.27 7.34 12.54
CA VAL A 69 3.89 7.14 11.13
C VAL A 69 5.04 7.53 10.22
N TRP A 70 5.73 8.65 10.50
CA TRP A 70 6.91 9.10 9.76
C TRP A 70 8.01 8.04 9.75
N GLU A 71 8.35 7.50 10.92
CA GLU A 71 9.31 6.41 11.07
C GLU A 71 8.86 5.17 10.31
N TYR A 72 7.59 4.77 10.44
CA TYR A 72 7.07 3.57 9.78
C TYR A 72 7.18 3.63 8.25
N VAL A 73 6.88 4.77 7.62
CA VAL A 73 6.93 4.90 6.15
C VAL A 73 8.35 5.08 5.60
N ASN A 74 9.33 5.44 6.44
CA ASN A 74 10.75 5.58 6.06
C ASN A 74 11.58 4.29 6.31
N ARG A 75 10.93 3.17 6.63
CA ARG A 75 11.56 1.84 6.81
C ARG A 75 11.50 0.99 5.55
#